data_AF-A0AAN6UXY2-F1
#
_entry.id   AF-A0AAN6UXY2-F1
#
_cell.length_a   1.000
_cell.length_b   1.000
_cell.length_c   1.000
_cell.angle_alpha   90.00
_cell.angle_beta   90.00
_cell.angle_gamma   90.00
#
_symmetry.space_group_name_H-M   'P 1'
#
loop_
_entity.id
_entity.type
_entity.pdbx_description
1 polymer ?
#
loop_
_entity_poly.entity_id
_entity_poly.type
_entity_poly.pdbx_seq_one_letter_code
_entity_poly.pdbx_strand_id
1 'polypeptide(L)'
;MDGTLQSLFARFQNNDTWAGKCVDKIYQAAQNGAQEYVLTGLVGQDGVPVAVQNSTSWEMEDIWGISIGLCYTFCSRRAFPMVFNYQVFLSRTTNYLLPWLALTAQLPYEAGDIVPNIMSFFMSLGSPMLLTFSLMMTILNSRWLNRKCKNFECLYSDGPFATRLRSVRIFVEASQQVPIRMSCQGGWLPSLILLETNARWWSRLSTHILATRREVTLSLVAQILVAVVAWVLTIVGSFGSSLGDHAEALVLASSSLWTWLVPVICGWITIGTQNKSDSIESALRADRVGCAPNRSGGLTMEGIQTGFRVAIRDPTDSRNLLGFSVYGDEIQPGPVFNYARIFTWRHTARRLFSYFETAAERFSDQKDLDLAKRISPPLTIQDLDDDIPRMSRYCGIPQGGELTEYPQSAELDAEFWLHVMGAIMVAAFVQWGIAGPAIVIAYLTDVKGLGCRSGSYVLYAVLSTTSFICFFTSILFSRAAMLHAQAQGPPAINGLFRGLSICALVMRLLGRIFAVCGAIWIILSSIWELVGFFDNCWCEGTVLALGDKAWVALFKKAIDLKENATGPWAGGVFMSSFVMGFTYCIFWLFCYNPR
;
A
#
# COMPACT_ATOMS: atom_id res chain seq x y z
N MET A 1 32.02 38.94 32.80
CA MET A 1 30.87 38.61 31.94
C MET A 1 30.19 39.91 31.56
N ASP A 2 29.95 40.13 30.27
CA ASP A 2 29.22 41.31 29.78
C ASP A 2 27.76 41.25 30.27
N GLY A 3 27.18 42.37 30.72
CA GLY A 3 25.84 42.42 31.31
C GLY A 3 24.75 41.93 30.35
N THR A 4 24.95 42.21 29.05
CA THR A 4 24.11 41.78 27.93
C THR A 4 24.02 40.25 27.82
N LEU A 5 25.16 39.57 27.99
CA LEU A 5 25.24 38.11 27.92
C LEU A 5 24.53 37.46 29.11
N GLN A 6 24.69 38.03 30.30
CA GLN A 6 24.05 37.54 31.51
C GLN A 6 22.52 37.62 31.43
N SER A 7 21.98 38.71 30.88
CA SER A 7 20.54 38.84 30.64
C SER A 7 20.00 37.87 29.58
N LEU A 8 20.81 37.52 28.56
CA LEU A 8 20.42 36.53 27.55
C LEU A 8 20.25 35.16 28.19
N PHE A 9 21.27 34.68 28.93
CA PHE A 9 21.23 33.35 29.56
C PHE A 9 20.16 33.23 30.64
N ALA A 10 20.00 34.27 31.47
CA ALA A 10 18.99 34.28 32.55
C ALA A 10 17.56 34.10 32.01
N ARG A 11 17.30 34.49 30.76
CA ARG A 11 15.99 34.35 30.11
C ARG A 11 15.64 32.90 29.74
N PHE A 12 16.65 32.06 29.50
CA PHE A 12 16.47 30.71 28.93
C PHE A 12 16.94 29.58 29.87
N GLN A 13 17.45 29.91 31.05
CA GLN A 13 17.93 28.95 32.06
C GLN A 13 16.84 28.08 32.70
N ASN A 14 15.58 28.52 32.71
CA ASN A 14 14.51 27.92 33.52
C ASN A 14 13.76 26.72 32.89
N ASN A 15 14.24 26.14 31.79
CA ASN A 15 13.55 25.04 31.13
C ASN A 15 14.18 23.68 31.45
N ASP A 16 13.41 22.75 32.02
CA ASP A 16 13.78 21.33 32.25
C ASP A 16 14.13 20.54 30.97
N THR A 17 13.92 21.16 29.81
CA THR A 17 14.31 20.66 28.48
C THR A 17 15.82 20.53 28.30
N TRP A 18 16.24 19.72 27.32
CA TRP A 18 17.65 19.62 26.93
C TRP A 18 18.25 20.98 26.55
N ALA A 19 17.52 21.82 25.82
CA ALA A 19 17.94 23.15 25.43
C ALA A 19 18.20 24.07 26.64
N GLY A 20 17.29 24.11 27.61
CA GLY A 20 17.47 24.91 28.85
C GLY A 20 18.66 24.46 29.69
N LYS A 21 18.86 23.14 29.84
CA LYS A 21 20.04 22.57 30.51
C LYS A 21 21.34 22.91 29.78
N CYS A 22 21.31 22.86 28.45
CA CYS A 22 22.44 23.25 27.60
C CYS A 22 22.82 24.72 27.81
N VAL A 23 21.82 25.61 27.79
CA VAL A 23 21.98 27.04 28.07
C VAL A 23 22.58 27.27 29.47
N ASP A 24 22.09 26.57 30.50
CA ASP A 24 22.61 26.70 31.87
C ASP A 24 24.09 26.28 31.99
N LYS A 25 24.49 25.18 31.34
CA LYS A 25 25.90 24.76 31.34
C LYS A 25 26.81 25.69 30.57
N ILE A 26 26.35 26.23 29.44
CA ILE A 26 27.13 27.23 28.69
C ILE A 26 27.30 28.49 29.54
N TYR A 27 26.27 28.91 30.25
CA TYR A 27 26.34 30.03 31.18
C TYR A 27 27.37 29.79 32.29
N GLN A 28 27.32 28.63 32.94
CA GLN A 28 28.31 28.25 33.97
C GLN A 28 29.74 28.22 33.42
N ALA A 29 29.93 27.68 32.21
CA ALA A 29 31.23 27.65 31.56
C ALA A 29 31.76 29.07 31.26
N ALA A 30 30.89 29.96 30.78
CA ALA A 30 31.25 31.35 30.53
C ALA A 30 31.59 32.10 31.83
N GLN A 31 30.93 31.80 32.96
CA GLN A 31 31.31 32.33 34.27
C GLN A 31 32.67 31.82 34.75
N ASN A 32 33.00 30.57 34.44
CA ASN A 32 34.25 29.91 34.82
C ASN A 32 35.44 30.24 33.90
N GLY A 33 35.38 31.34 33.14
CA GLY A 33 36.49 31.84 32.34
C GLY A 33 36.49 31.44 30.85
N ALA A 34 35.50 30.69 30.36
CA ALA A 34 35.39 30.32 28.94
C ALA A 34 34.61 31.34 28.08
N GLN A 35 34.52 32.60 28.51
CA GLN A 35 33.63 33.62 27.91
C GLN A 35 33.94 33.89 26.42
N GLU A 36 35.21 33.99 26.04
CA GLU A 36 35.63 34.25 24.66
C GLU A 36 35.28 33.10 23.71
N TYR A 37 35.44 31.87 24.17
CA TYR A 37 35.05 30.66 23.43
C TYR A 37 33.54 30.55 23.24
N VAL A 38 32.76 30.95 24.25
CA VAL A 38 31.29 31.00 24.14
C VAL A 38 30.86 32.07 23.13
N LEU A 39 31.43 33.28 23.20
CA LEU A 39 31.11 34.38 22.28
C LEU A 39 31.40 34.05 20.81
N THR A 40 32.55 33.43 20.54
CA THR A 40 32.91 33.00 19.17
C THR A 40 32.02 31.88 18.64
N GLY A 41 31.37 31.13 19.53
CA GLY A 41 30.42 30.07 19.19
C GLY A 41 28.96 30.53 19.02
N LEU A 42 28.63 31.80 19.28
CA LEU A 42 27.28 32.32 19.07
C LEU A 42 27.00 32.56 17.58
N VAL A 43 25.84 32.12 17.10
CA VAL A 43 25.45 32.23 15.69
C VAL A 43 24.09 32.92 15.50
N GLY A 44 23.95 33.58 14.36
CA GLY A 44 22.69 34.15 13.87
C GLY A 44 21.82 33.15 13.12
N GLN A 45 20.76 33.65 12.47
CA GLN A 45 19.71 32.84 11.82
C GLN A 45 20.21 31.83 10.78
N ASP A 46 21.31 32.16 10.08
CA ASP A 46 21.86 31.32 9.02
C ASP A 46 23.03 30.45 9.50
N GLY A 47 23.27 30.38 10.81
CA GLY A 47 24.42 29.68 11.38
C GLY A 47 25.76 30.42 11.24
N VAL A 48 25.72 31.67 10.79
CA VAL A 48 26.91 32.53 10.68
C VAL A 48 27.26 33.08 12.06
N PRO A 49 28.55 33.06 12.47
CA PRO A 49 28.97 33.62 13.74
C PRO A 49 28.65 35.11 13.85
N VAL A 50 28.00 35.51 14.95
CA VAL A 50 27.57 36.91 15.16
C VAL A 50 28.78 37.85 15.28
N ALA A 51 29.89 37.37 15.84
CA ALA A 51 31.14 38.13 15.98
C ALA A 51 31.78 38.53 14.63
N VAL A 52 31.42 37.86 13.52
CA VAL A 52 31.95 38.14 12.17
C VAL A 52 31.09 39.20 11.45
N GLN A 53 29.86 39.45 11.90
CA GLN A 53 28.88 40.19 11.10
C GLN A 53 28.87 41.71 11.31
N ASN A 54 29.37 42.27 12.43
CA ASN A 54 29.82 43.68 12.51
C ASN A 54 30.45 44.01 13.89
N SER A 55 31.56 44.74 13.85
CA SER A 55 32.28 45.26 15.00
C SER A 55 31.45 46.29 15.79
N THR A 56 31.29 46.03 17.09
CA THR A 56 30.91 46.92 18.23
C THR A 56 29.47 46.92 18.77
N SER A 57 28.44 46.38 18.09
CA SER A 57 27.10 46.26 18.71
C SER A 57 26.28 45.12 18.10
N TRP A 58 26.34 43.93 18.71
CA TRP A 58 25.37 42.86 18.45
C TRP A 58 24.17 43.03 19.38
N GLU A 59 22.96 42.96 18.84
CA GLU A 59 21.76 42.95 19.68
C GLU A 59 21.44 41.51 20.10
N MET A 60 20.82 41.34 21.27
CA MET A 60 20.37 40.02 21.72
C MET A 60 19.39 39.36 20.74
N GLU A 61 18.71 40.17 19.90
CA GLU A 61 17.74 39.68 18.94
C GLU A 61 18.39 39.01 17.71
N ASP A 62 19.67 39.28 17.44
CA ASP A 62 20.43 38.70 16.33
C ASP A 62 20.95 37.28 16.64
N ILE A 63 21.01 36.90 17.92
CA ILE A 63 21.51 35.59 18.34
C ILE A 63 20.38 34.57 18.26
N TRP A 64 20.56 33.57 17.41
CA TRP A 64 19.61 32.46 17.28
C TRP A 64 20.05 31.23 18.05
N GLY A 65 21.35 30.98 18.11
CA GLY A 65 21.84 29.70 18.58
C GLY A 65 23.33 29.64 18.82
N ILE A 66 23.83 28.40 18.84
CA ILE A 66 25.24 28.08 19.05
C ILE A 66 25.78 27.22 17.92
N SER A 67 27.08 27.35 17.64
CA SER A 67 27.80 26.48 16.72
C SER A 67 27.85 25.04 17.23
N ILE A 68 27.94 24.09 16.29
CA ILE A 68 28.01 22.66 16.63
C ILE A 68 29.20 22.33 17.54
N GLY A 69 30.35 23.00 17.34
CA GLY A 69 31.55 22.83 18.16
C GLY A 69 31.32 23.21 19.63
N LEU A 70 30.60 24.32 19.86
CA LEU A 70 30.22 24.74 21.20
C LEU A 70 29.22 23.75 21.82
N CYS A 71 28.26 23.28 21.03
CA CYS A 71 27.28 22.29 21.46
C CYS A 71 27.94 20.97 21.88
N TYR A 72 28.90 20.43 21.12
CA TYR A 72 29.56 19.19 21.51
C TYR A 72 30.39 19.33 22.79
N THR A 73 31.03 20.49 22.99
CA THR A 73 31.85 20.74 24.18
C THR A 73 31.01 20.78 25.45
N PHE A 74 29.87 21.48 25.44
CA PHE A 74 29.10 21.73 26.66
C PHE A 74 27.80 20.93 26.77
N CYS A 75 27.24 20.48 25.64
CA CYS A 75 25.90 19.91 25.53
C CYS A 75 25.85 18.53 24.88
N SER A 76 27.00 17.88 24.68
CA SER A 76 27.03 16.50 24.18
C SER A 76 26.35 15.52 25.13
N ARG A 77 26.02 14.33 24.61
CA ARG A 77 25.47 13.21 25.40
C ARG A 77 26.37 12.78 26.57
N ARG A 78 27.65 13.13 26.56
CA ARG A 78 28.57 12.89 27.69
C ARG A 78 28.31 13.85 28.85
N ALA A 79 27.89 15.08 28.56
CA ALA A 79 27.56 16.09 29.56
C ALA A 79 26.11 15.94 30.06
N PHE A 80 25.20 15.53 29.18
CA PHE A 80 23.79 15.28 29.50
C PHE A 80 23.37 13.88 29.05
N PRO A 81 23.28 12.89 29.96
CA PRO A 81 22.66 11.62 29.63
C PRO A 81 21.17 11.86 29.27
N MET A 82 20.64 11.03 28.39
CA MET A 82 19.27 11.14 27.90
C MET A 82 18.27 11.17 29.08
N VAL A 83 17.50 12.26 29.20
CA VAL A 83 16.50 12.41 30.25
C VAL A 83 15.17 11.92 29.71
N PHE A 84 14.84 10.66 30.02
CA PHE A 84 13.54 10.08 29.66
C PHE A 84 12.44 10.61 30.58
N ASN A 85 11.49 11.36 30.03
CA ASN A 85 10.28 11.77 30.75
C ASN A 85 9.15 10.80 30.44
N TYR A 86 8.88 9.87 31.37
CA TYR A 86 7.83 8.86 31.21
C TYR A 86 6.43 9.45 30.98
N GLN A 87 6.11 10.59 31.61
CA GLN A 87 4.78 11.21 31.47
C GLN A 87 4.59 11.80 30.06
N VAL A 88 5.61 12.47 29.53
CA VAL A 88 5.61 12.98 28.16
C VAL A 88 5.56 11.83 27.16
N PHE A 89 6.38 10.80 27.37
CA PHE A 89 6.37 9.60 26.55
C PHE A 89 5.00 8.93 26.53
N LEU A 90 4.40 8.69 27.70
CA LEU A 90 3.10 8.02 27.81
C LEU A 90 2.01 8.83 27.13
N SER A 91 1.91 10.13 27.45
CA SER A 91 0.94 11.04 26.86
C SER A 91 1.04 11.08 25.32
N ARG A 92 2.24 11.24 24.78
CA ARG A 92 2.44 11.27 23.32
C ARG A 92 2.20 9.90 22.69
N THR A 93 2.59 8.81 23.34
CA THR A 93 2.34 7.46 22.81
C THR A 93 0.85 7.17 22.71
N THR A 94 0.07 7.48 23.76
CA THR A 94 -1.38 7.20 23.79
C THR A 94 -2.18 8.12 22.88
N ASN A 95 -1.80 9.40 22.80
CA ASN A 95 -2.56 10.39 22.03
C ASN A 95 -2.19 10.40 20.54
N TYR A 96 -0.96 9.98 20.20
CA TYR A 96 -0.46 10.03 18.84
C TYR A 96 -0.20 8.64 18.23
N LEU A 97 0.74 7.85 18.75
CA LEU A 97 1.20 6.63 18.08
C LEU A 97 0.18 5.49 18.13
N LEU A 98 -0.47 5.31 19.29
CA LEU A 98 -1.34 4.15 19.54
C LEU A 98 -2.57 4.11 18.62
N PRO A 99 -3.29 5.22 18.33
CA PRO A 99 -4.39 5.22 17.37
C PRO A 99 -3.96 4.75 15.97
N TRP A 100 -2.78 5.17 15.49
CA TRP A 100 -2.26 4.76 14.18
C TRP A 100 -1.84 3.29 14.16
N LEU A 101 -1.17 2.82 15.21
CA LEU A 101 -0.84 1.40 15.35
C LEU A 101 -2.09 0.53 15.41
N ALA A 102 -3.15 0.96 16.09
CA ALA A 102 -4.43 0.25 16.12
C ALA A 102 -5.04 0.12 14.71
N LEU A 103 -4.94 1.16 13.87
CA LEU A 103 -5.39 1.10 12.48
C LEU A 103 -4.61 0.10 11.62
N THR A 104 -3.32 -0.15 11.92
CA THR A 104 -2.57 -1.19 11.18
C THR A 104 -3.19 -2.59 11.36
N ALA A 105 -3.86 -2.86 12.48
CA ALA A 105 -4.57 -4.13 12.67
C ALA A 105 -5.80 -4.27 11.74
N GLN A 106 -6.29 -3.18 11.16
CA GLN A 106 -7.42 -3.19 10.25
C GLN A 106 -7.02 -3.44 8.79
N LEU A 107 -5.73 -3.41 8.45
CA LEU A 107 -5.26 -3.76 7.12
C LEU A 107 -5.60 -5.22 6.78
N PRO A 108 -6.01 -5.53 5.55
CA PRO A 108 -6.45 -6.87 5.22
C PRO A 108 -5.24 -7.76 4.85
N TYR A 109 -4.84 -8.64 5.77
CA TYR A 109 -3.66 -9.50 5.60
C TYR A 109 -3.98 -10.82 4.90
N GLU A 110 -4.98 -11.55 5.40
CA GLU A 110 -5.69 -12.72 4.81
C GLU A 110 -4.85 -13.67 3.92
N ALA A 111 -3.61 -13.92 4.29
CA ALA A 111 -2.66 -14.76 3.54
C ALA A 111 -2.66 -16.23 4.00
N GLY A 112 -3.65 -16.61 4.83
CA GLY A 112 -3.91 -17.97 5.31
C GLY A 112 -3.07 -18.41 6.50
N ASP A 113 -1.75 -18.37 6.36
CA ASP A 113 -0.81 -18.80 7.40
C ASP A 113 -0.24 -17.61 8.21
N ILE A 114 0.29 -17.91 9.41
CA ILE A 114 0.89 -16.90 10.31
C ILE A 114 2.06 -16.17 9.64
N VAL A 115 2.97 -16.90 9.00
CA VAL A 115 4.19 -16.31 8.40
C VAL A 115 3.85 -15.38 7.21
N PRO A 116 3.03 -15.79 6.22
CA PRO A 116 2.55 -14.89 5.17
C PRO A 116 1.76 -13.70 5.71
N ASN A 117 0.98 -13.85 6.78
CA ASN A 117 0.27 -12.72 7.41
C ASN A 117 1.23 -11.69 8.02
N ILE A 118 2.26 -12.15 8.75
CA ILE A 118 3.32 -11.27 9.27
C ILE A 118 4.06 -10.58 8.13
N MET A 119 4.33 -11.30 7.04
CA MET A 119 4.98 -10.72 5.87
C MET A 119 4.09 -9.67 5.18
N SER A 120 2.79 -9.94 5.08
CA SER A 120 1.77 -9.03 4.56
C SER A 120 1.70 -7.75 5.40
N PHE A 121 1.84 -7.85 6.73
CA PHE A 121 2.01 -6.71 7.64
C PHE A 121 3.23 -5.87 7.27
N PHE A 122 4.41 -6.49 7.18
CA PHE A 122 5.64 -5.76 6.85
C PHE A 122 5.61 -5.14 5.44
N MET A 123 5.02 -5.83 4.45
CA MET A 123 4.84 -5.31 3.10
C MET A 123 3.88 -4.12 3.06
N SER A 124 2.79 -4.19 3.80
CA SER A 124 1.78 -3.13 3.88
C SER A 124 2.31 -1.88 4.55
N LEU A 125 2.91 -2.03 5.74
CA LEU A 125 3.39 -0.91 6.53
C LEU A 125 4.72 -0.35 6.00
N GLY A 126 5.58 -1.23 5.48
CA GLY A 126 6.89 -0.87 4.96
C GLY A 126 6.86 -0.29 3.54
N SER A 127 5.81 -0.58 2.77
CA SER A 127 5.59 0.04 1.46
C SER A 127 4.12 0.45 1.25
N PRO A 128 3.72 1.63 1.75
CA PRO A 128 2.40 2.19 1.44
C PRO A 128 2.17 2.33 -0.07
N MET A 129 3.23 2.61 -0.84
CA MET A 129 3.18 2.63 -2.30
C MET A 129 2.73 1.28 -2.89
N LEU A 130 3.29 0.15 -2.45
CA LEU A 130 2.87 -1.18 -2.92
C LEU A 130 1.42 -1.49 -2.58
N LEU A 131 1.03 -1.23 -1.33
CA LEU A 131 -0.33 -1.48 -0.87
C LEU A 131 -1.36 -0.63 -1.63
N THR A 132 -1.03 0.64 -1.87
CA THR A 132 -1.87 1.58 -2.64
C THR A 132 -1.96 1.16 -4.11
N PHE A 133 -0.85 0.74 -4.71
CA PHE A 133 -0.85 0.20 -6.07
C PHE A 133 -1.74 -1.04 -6.18
N SER A 134 -1.61 -1.98 -5.24
CA SER A 134 -2.41 -3.19 -5.19
C SER A 134 -3.91 -2.89 -5.07
N LEU A 135 -4.27 -1.94 -4.20
CA LEU A 135 -5.65 -1.46 -4.03
C LEU A 135 -6.18 -0.83 -5.31
N MET A 136 -5.45 0.15 -5.88
CA MET A 136 -5.91 0.88 -7.05
C MET A 136 -6.05 -0.03 -8.28
N MET A 137 -5.12 -0.99 -8.47
CA MET A 137 -5.28 -2.02 -9.49
C MET A 137 -6.54 -2.86 -9.27
N THR A 138 -6.84 -3.23 -8.03
CA THR A 138 -8.04 -4.01 -7.70
C THR A 138 -9.33 -3.23 -8.04
N ILE A 139 -9.36 -1.93 -7.72
CA ILE A 139 -10.47 -1.03 -8.03
C ILE A 139 -10.66 -0.88 -9.55
N LEU A 140 -9.58 -0.58 -10.28
CA LEU A 140 -9.64 -0.40 -11.74
C LEU A 140 -10.06 -1.69 -12.46
N ASN A 141 -9.62 -2.84 -11.96
CA ASN A 141 -10.02 -4.15 -12.44
C ASN A 141 -11.51 -4.43 -12.21
N SER A 142 -12.05 -4.13 -11.02
CA SER A 142 -13.49 -4.23 -10.75
C SER A 142 -14.30 -3.28 -11.65
N ARG A 143 -13.83 -2.04 -11.84
CA ARG A 143 -14.48 -1.08 -12.75
C ARG A 143 -14.50 -1.57 -14.20
N TRP A 144 -13.41 -2.16 -14.69
CA TRP A 144 -13.39 -2.76 -16.02
C TRP A 144 -14.37 -3.93 -16.12
N LEU A 145 -14.40 -4.80 -15.12
CA LEU A 145 -15.31 -5.95 -15.05
C LEU A 145 -16.78 -5.49 -15.08
N ASN A 146 -17.13 -4.48 -14.29
CA ASN A 146 -18.48 -3.91 -14.24
C ASN A 146 -18.91 -3.33 -15.61
N ARG A 147 -18.01 -2.61 -16.30
CA ARG A 147 -18.27 -2.11 -17.66
C ARG A 147 -18.51 -3.26 -18.65
N LYS A 148 -17.72 -4.33 -18.56
CA LYS A 148 -17.89 -5.52 -19.42
C LYS A 148 -19.22 -6.23 -19.17
N CYS A 149 -19.59 -6.47 -17.92
CA CYS A 149 -20.89 -7.03 -17.58
C CYS A 149 -22.06 -6.16 -18.08
N LYS A 150 -21.98 -4.85 -17.89
CA LYS A 150 -23.04 -3.93 -18.33
C LYS A 150 -23.21 -3.95 -19.85
N ASN A 151 -22.10 -3.93 -20.60
CA ASN A 151 -22.16 -4.02 -22.06
C ASN A 151 -22.77 -5.33 -22.52
N PHE A 152 -22.45 -6.44 -21.85
CA PHE A 152 -23.06 -7.74 -22.12
C PHE A 152 -24.55 -7.75 -21.83
N GLU A 153 -24.98 -7.22 -20.68
CA GLU A 153 -26.39 -7.13 -20.29
C GLU A 153 -27.19 -6.28 -21.31
N CYS A 154 -26.61 -5.20 -21.85
CA CYS A 154 -27.24 -4.42 -22.90
C CYS A 154 -27.40 -5.17 -24.23
N LEU A 155 -26.47 -6.05 -24.59
CA LEU A 155 -26.49 -6.82 -25.84
C LEU A 155 -27.39 -8.06 -25.74
N TYR A 156 -27.44 -8.71 -24.58
CA TYR A 156 -28.08 -10.03 -24.38
C TYR A 156 -29.11 -10.05 -23.24
N SER A 157 -29.87 -8.96 -23.06
CA SER A 157 -30.79 -8.71 -21.94
C SER A 157 -31.79 -9.86 -21.65
N ASP A 158 -32.29 -10.54 -22.68
CA ASP A 158 -33.38 -11.52 -22.56
C ASP A 158 -32.89 -12.99 -22.50
N GLY A 159 -31.59 -13.20 -22.25
CA GLY A 159 -30.97 -14.52 -22.28
C GLY A 159 -30.80 -15.19 -20.90
N PRO A 160 -30.79 -16.54 -20.83
CA PRO A 160 -30.49 -17.29 -19.60
C PRO A 160 -29.07 -17.04 -19.04
N PHE A 161 -28.21 -16.41 -19.84
CA PHE A 161 -26.86 -16.01 -19.47
C PHE A 161 -26.81 -14.75 -18.60
N ALA A 162 -27.78 -13.84 -18.69
CA ALA A 162 -27.77 -12.58 -17.94
C ALA A 162 -27.75 -12.80 -16.42
N THR A 163 -28.60 -13.69 -15.92
CA THR A 163 -28.65 -14.03 -14.48
C THR A 163 -27.34 -14.69 -14.01
N ARG A 164 -26.76 -15.58 -14.82
CA ARG A 164 -25.48 -16.24 -14.50
C ARG A 164 -24.33 -15.24 -14.48
N LEU A 165 -24.32 -14.29 -15.41
CA LEU A 165 -23.26 -13.30 -15.51
C LEU A 165 -23.13 -12.44 -14.25
N ARG A 166 -24.25 -12.13 -13.59
CA ARG A 166 -24.23 -11.41 -12.31
C ARG A 166 -23.48 -12.18 -11.21
N SER A 167 -23.69 -13.50 -11.15
CA SER A 167 -22.96 -14.37 -10.21
C SER A 167 -21.50 -14.55 -10.61
N VAL A 168 -21.22 -14.69 -11.92
CA VAL A 168 -19.85 -14.75 -12.46
C VAL A 168 -19.09 -13.46 -12.13
N ARG A 169 -19.73 -12.29 -12.24
CA ARG A 169 -19.14 -11.00 -11.88
C ARG A 169 -18.66 -10.99 -10.44
N ILE A 170 -19.52 -11.39 -9.49
CA ILE A 170 -19.18 -11.45 -8.07
C ILE A 170 -18.01 -12.41 -7.82
N PHE A 171 -18.03 -13.57 -8.48
CA PHE A 171 -16.94 -14.54 -8.39
C PHE A 171 -15.62 -14.00 -8.94
N VAL A 172 -15.62 -13.38 -10.13
CA VAL A 172 -14.42 -12.83 -10.78
C VAL A 172 -13.89 -11.61 -10.03
N GLU A 173 -14.76 -10.82 -9.39
CA GLU A 173 -14.35 -9.73 -8.52
C GLU A 173 -13.62 -10.26 -7.27
N ALA A 174 -14.20 -11.26 -6.60
CA ALA A 174 -13.59 -11.89 -5.43
C ALA A 174 -12.30 -12.65 -5.78
N SER A 175 -12.22 -13.24 -6.98
CA SER A 175 -11.06 -14.00 -7.43
C SER A 175 -9.79 -13.16 -7.57
N GLN A 176 -9.88 -11.83 -7.50
CA GLN A 176 -8.71 -10.97 -7.45
C GLN A 176 -7.78 -11.31 -6.26
N GLN A 177 -8.33 -11.87 -5.18
CA GLN A 177 -7.60 -12.18 -3.93
C GLN A 177 -6.94 -13.55 -3.89
N VAL A 178 -7.24 -14.43 -4.86
CA VAL A 178 -6.70 -15.80 -4.92
C VAL A 178 -6.24 -16.14 -6.35
N PRO A 179 -5.21 -16.97 -6.53
CA PRO A 179 -4.71 -17.29 -7.87
C PRO A 179 -5.63 -18.29 -8.59
N ILE A 180 -6.70 -17.82 -9.23
CA ILE A 180 -7.61 -18.72 -9.98
C ILE A 180 -7.03 -19.06 -11.36
N ARG A 181 -7.02 -20.37 -11.65
CA ARG A 181 -6.71 -20.97 -12.95
C ARG A 181 -7.95 -21.67 -13.51
N MET A 182 -8.09 -21.62 -14.83
CA MET A 182 -9.13 -22.35 -15.54
C MET A 182 -8.57 -23.64 -16.11
N SER A 183 -9.34 -24.72 -15.99
CA SER A 183 -9.03 -26.02 -16.57
C SER A 183 -10.15 -26.46 -17.50
N CYS A 184 -9.78 -26.91 -18.70
CA CYS A 184 -10.70 -27.58 -19.62
C CYS A 184 -10.70 -29.11 -19.47
N GLN A 185 -9.95 -29.62 -18.50
CA GLN A 185 -9.88 -31.05 -18.23
C GLN A 185 -11.29 -31.60 -17.90
N GLY A 186 -11.71 -32.65 -18.60
CA GLY A 186 -12.97 -33.34 -18.34
C GLY A 186 -14.25 -32.54 -18.66
N GLY A 187 -14.17 -31.46 -19.44
CA GLY A 187 -15.37 -30.76 -19.94
C GLY A 187 -16.16 -29.98 -18.89
N TRP A 188 -15.61 -29.77 -17.68
CA TRP A 188 -16.29 -29.07 -16.59
C TRP A 188 -16.54 -27.58 -16.90
N LEU A 189 -15.56 -26.89 -17.50
CA LEU A 189 -15.70 -25.46 -17.83
C LEU A 189 -16.83 -25.17 -18.84
N PRO A 190 -16.92 -25.84 -20.01
CA PRO A 190 -18.06 -25.63 -20.91
C PRO A 190 -19.39 -26.04 -20.28
N SER A 191 -19.40 -27.11 -19.48
CA SER A 191 -20.57 -27.56 -18.70
C SER A 191 -21.05 -26.49 -17.72
N LEU A 192 -20.14 -25.82 -17.01
CA LEU A 192 -20.47 -24.73 -16.09
C LEU A 192 -21.08 -23.50 -16.77
N ILE A 193 -20.70 -23.25 -18.03
CA ILE A 193 -21.18 -22.08 -18.79
C ILE A 193 -22.56 -22.36 -19.39
N LEU A 194 -22.76 -23.52 -20.02
CA LEU A 194 -23.96 -23.80 -20.81
C LEU A 194 -25.09 -24.48 -20.02
N LEU A 195 -24.82 -25.50 -19.20
CA LEU A 195 -25.89 -26.28 -18.54
C LEU A 195 -26.80 -25.40 -17.67
N GLU A 196 -28.12 -25.55 -17.85
CA GLU A 196 -29.12 -24.87 -17.03
C GLU A 196 -29.13 -25.32 -15.57
N THR A 197 -28.82 -26.60 -15.34
CA THR A 197 -28.69 -27.17 -13.98
C THR A 197 -27.66 -26.41 -13.15
N ASN A 198 -26.62 -25.85 -13.78
CA ASN A 198 -25.55 -25.12 -13.13
C ASN A 198 -25.87 -23.65 -12.84
N ALA A 199 -27.01 -23.12 -13.30
CA ALA A 199 -27.44 -21.75 -12.98
C ALA A 199 -27.67 -21.56 -11.47
N ARG A 200 -28.23 -22.58 -10.80
CA ARG A 200 -28.42 -22.58 -9.34
C ARG A 200 -27.10 -22.61 -8.59
N TRP A 201 -26.12 -23.36 -9.11
CA TRP A 201 -24.78 -23.42 -8.54
C TRP A 201 -24.10 -22.04 -8.58
N TRP A 202 -24.14 -21.32 -9.70
CA TRP A 202 -23.61 -19.96 -9.80
C TRP A 202 -24.25 -19.01 -8.78
N SER A 203 -25.58 -19.09 -8.61
CA SER A 203 -26.28 -18.29 -7.62
C SER A 203 -25.81 -18.59 -6.19
N ARG A 204 -25.71 -19.88 -5.80
CA ARG A 204 -25.21 -20.29 -4.49
C ARG A 204 -23.75 -19.89 -4.26
N LEU A 205 -22.89 -20.08 -5.27
CA LEU A 205 -21.49 -19.65 -5.21
C LEU A 205 -21.39 -18.16 -4.89
N SER A 206 -22.17 -17.32 -5.59
CA SER A 206 -22.17 -15.88 -5.31
C SER A 206 -22.68 -15.55 -3.91
N THR A 207 -23.68 -16.27 -3.41
CA THR A 207 -24.18 -16.10 -2.03
C THR A 207 -23.12 -16.50 -0.99
N HIS A 208 -22.41 -17.60 -1.20
CA HIS A 208 -21.32 -18.03 -0.31
C HIS A 208 -20.18 -17.01 -0.27
N ILE A 209 -19.78 -16.48 -1.44
CA ILE A 209 -18.73 -15.45 -1.54
C ILE A 209 -19.15 -14.13 -0.88
N LEU A 210 -20.42 -13.74 -1.02
CA LEU A 210 -20.93 -12.53 -0.36
C LEU A 210 -21.00 -12.71 1.16
N ALA A 211 -21.33 -13.91 1.64
CA ALA A 211 -21.37 -14.23 3.07
C ALA A 211 -19.99 -14.24 3.73
N THR A 212 -18.91 -14.47 2.98
CA THR A 212 -17.53 -14.43 3.47
C THR A 212 -16.86 -13.07 3.30
N ARG A 213 -17.56 -12.07 2.74
CA ARG A 213 -17.03 -10.72 2.56
C ARG A 213 -16.86 -10.04 3.91
N ARG A 214 -15.77 -9.28 4.07
CA ARG A 214 -15.50 -8.50 5.27
C ARG A 214 -16.52 -7.37 5.41
N GLU A 215 -17.29 -7.41 6.49
CA GLU A 215 -18.26 -6.37 6.82
C GLU A 215 -17.61 -5.17 7.52
N VAL A 216 -18.26 -4.02 7.44
CA VAL A 216 -17.87 -2.84 8.21
C VAL A 216 -18.18 -3.10 9.68
N THR A 217 -17.15 -3.32 10.49
CA THR A 217 -17.34 -3.51 11.93
C THR A 217 -17.44 -2.17 12.66
N LEU A 218 -18.21 -2.11 13.76
CA LEU A 218 -18.26 -0.91 14.62
C LEU A 218 -16.88 -0.55 15.19
N SER A 219 -16.05 -1.57 15.47
CA SER A 219 -14.67 -1.39 15.95
C SER A 219 -13.81 -0.62 14.94
N LEU A 220 -13.90 -0.99 13.66
CA LEU A 220 -13.20 -0.31 12.57
C LEU A 220 -13.62 1.18 12.47
N VAL A 221 -14.92 1.46 12.51
CA VAL A 221 -15.43 2.84 12.46
C VAL A 221 -14.94 3.64 13.67
N ALA A 222 -15.00 3.06 14.87
CA ALA A 222 -14.51 3.70 16.08
C ALA A 222 -13.00 4.00 16.01
N GLN A 223 -12.18 3.06 15.51
CA GLN A 223 -10.73 3.26 15.38
C GLN A 223 -10.38 4.36 14.38
N ILE A 224 -11.06 4.40 13.22
CA ILE A 224 -10.87 5.49 12.25
C ILE A 224 -11.27 6.83 12.86
N LEU A 225 -12.42 6.89 13.53
CA LEU A 225 -12.91 8.12 14.17
C LEU A 225 -11.94 8.61 15.26
N VAL A 226 -11.47 7.72 16.14
CA VAL A 226 -10.50 8.06 17.18
C VAL A 226 -9.20 8.57 16.58
N ALA A 227 -8.66 7.92 15.54
CA ALA A 227 -7.43 8.37 14.88
C ALA A 227 -7.60 9.75 14.22
N VAL A 228 -8.71 9.99 13.53
CA VAL A 228 -9.00 11.28 12.89
C VAL A 228 -9.21 12.38 13.93
N VAL A 229 -9.98 12.11 15.00
CA VAL A 229 -10.21 13.08 16.08
C VAL A 229 -8.90 13.39 16.80
N ALA A 230 -8.10 12.38 17.13
CA ALA A 230 -6.78 12.57 17.73
C ALA A 230 -5.89 13.46 16.84
N TRP A 231 -5.86 13.21 15.54
CA TRP A 231 -5.09 14.01 14.59
C TRP A 231 -5.57 15.47 14.50
N VAL A 232 -6.89 15.70 14.44
CA VAL A 232 -7.47 17.05 14.44
C VAL A 232 -7.15 17.79 15.74
N LEU A 233 -7.27 17.12 16.88
CA LEU A 233 -6.93 17.70 18.18
C LEU A 233 -5.43 18.02 18.28
N THR A 234 -4.55 17.18 17.72
CA THR A 234 -3.12 17.49 17.60
C THR A 234 -2.91 18.76 16.80
N ILE A 235 -3.54 18.91 15.63
CA ILE A 235 -3.45 20.16 14.83
C ILE A 235 -3.92 21.35 15.66
N VAL A 236 -5.09 21.27 16.31
CA VAL A 236 -5.62 22.36 17.12
C VAL A 236 -4.69 22.72 18.29
N GLY A 237 -4.09 21.72 18.95
CA GLY A 237 -3.10 21.93 20.01
C GLY A 237 -1.83 22.60 19.49
N SER A 238 -1.25 22.08 18.39
CA SER A 238 -0.05 22.61 17.78
C SER A 238 -0.23 24.06 17.31
N PHE A 239 -1.40 24.44 16.78
CA PHE A 239 -1.70 25.82 16.38
C PHE A 239 -2.20 26.72 17.52
N GLY A 240 -2.86 26.16 18.54
CA GLY A 240 -3.57 26.91 19.58
C GLY A 240 -2.68 27.34 20.75
N SER A 241 -1.82 26.45 21.24
CA SER A 241 -1.03 26.70 22.46
C SER A 241 0.48 26.71 22.27
N SER A 242 0.98 26.09 21.20
CA SER A 242 2.39 25.66 21.14
C SER A 242 3.04 25.88 19.77
N LEU A 243 2.57 26.87 19.01
CA LEU A 243 3.18 27.22 17.72
C LEU A 243 4.67 27.56 17.89
N GLY A 244 5.52 26.92 17.10
CA GLY A 244 6.98 27.07 17.18
C GLY A 244 7.64 26.21 18.27
N ASP A 245 6.89 25.42 19.05
CA ASP A 245 7.48 24.41 19.91
C ASP A 245 7.98 23.23 19.09
N HIS A 246 9.28 22.94 19.22
CA HIS A 246 9.96 21.86 18.53
C HIS A 246 9.31 20.49 18.77
N ALA A 247 8.80 20.30 19.99
CA ALA A 247 8.25 19.02 20.41
C ALA A 247 6.86 18.75 19.78
N GLU A 248 6.10 19.80 19.50
CA GLU A 248 4.80 19.74 18.84
C GLU A 248 4.94 19.64 17.32
N ALA A 249 5.92 20.32 16.74
CA ALA A 249 6.29 20.16 15.32
C ALA A 249 6.54 18.70 14.97
N LEU A 250 7.21 17.98 15.89
CA LEU A 250 7.55 16.59 15.74
C LEU A 250 6.31 15.69 15.69
N VAL A 251 5.40 15.87 16.65
CA VAL A 251 4.16 15.10 16.70
C VAL A 251 3.34 15.38 15.44
N LEU A 252 3.30 16.63 14.97
CA LEU A 252 2.63 17.02 13.75
C LEU A 252 3.23 16.34 12.50
N ALA A 253 4.55 16.41 12.33
CA ALA A 253 5.26 15.80 11.20
C ALA A 253 5.12 14.27 11.20
N SER A 254 5.37 13.64 12.34
CA SER A 254 5.26 12.19 12.50
C SER A 254 3.83 11.72 12.23
N SER A 255 2.81 12.45 12.72
CA SER A 255 1.40 12.12 12.46
C SER A 255 0.97 12.21 11.01
N SER A 256 1.54 13.15 10.25
CA SER A 256 1.26 13.26 8.82
C SER A 256 1.63 11.99 8.03
N LEU A 257 2.66 11.25 8.47
CA LEU A 257 3.12 10.00 7.83
C LEU A 257 2.13 8.85 7.97
N TRP A 258 1.22 8.89 8.93
CA TRP A 258 0.26 7.79 9.17
C TRP A 258 -1.10 8.05 8.54
N THR A 259 -1.37 9.28 8.08
CA THR A 259 -2.68 9.71 7.55
C THR A 259 -3.17 8.90 6.34
N TRP A 260 -2.26 8.31 5.55
CA TRP A 260 -2.63 7.44 4.41
C TRP A 260 -3.38 6.18 4.82
N LEU A 261 -3.26 5.72 6.07
CA LEU A 261 -3.95 4.52 6.54
C LEU A 261 -5.46 4.68 6.37
N VAL A 262 -6.00 5.87 6.61
CA VAL A 262 -7.44 6.15 6.53
C VAL A 262 -8.01 5.88 5.13
N PRO A 263 -7.56 6.56 4.05
CA PRO A 263 -8.09 6.32 2.72
C PRO A 263 -7.81 4.90 2.22
N VAL A 264 -6.64 4.32 2.53
CA VAL A 264 -6.29 2.97 2.06
C VAL A 264 -7.14 1.90 2.74
N ILE A 265 -7.34 1.96 4.05
CA ILE A 265 -8.22 1.04 4.78
C ILE A 265 -9.65 1.18 4.24
N CYS A 266 -10.18 2.41 4.14
CA CYS A 266 -11.49 2.68 3.57
C CYS A 266 -11.65 2.14 2.14
N GLY A 267 -10.62 2.27 1.30
CA GLY A 267 -10.63 1.73 -0.06
C GLY A 267 -10.73 0.20 -0.09
N TRP A 268 -9.97 -0.50 0.77
CA TRP A 268 -10.05 -1.96 0.89
C TRP A 268 -11.41 -2.46 1.40
N ILE A 269 -12.03 -1.71 2.31
CA ILE A 269 -13.38 -2.02 2.77
C ILE A 269 -14.41 -1.80 1.67
N THR A 270 -14.25 -0.73 0.89
CA THR A 270 -15.19 -0.38 -0.19
C THR A 270 -15.16 -1.41 -1.32
N ILE A 271 -13.97 -1.88 -1.72
CA ILE A 271 -13.84 -2.99 -2.69
C ILE A 271 -14.27 -4.32 -2.08
N GLY A 272 -14.15 -4.46 -0.75
CA GLY A 272 -14.63 -5.56 0.07
C GLY A 272 -13.81 -6.84 -0.08
N THR A 273 -12.83 -6.99 0.81
CA THR A 273 -12.00 -8.19 0.92
C THR A 273 -12.79 -9.39 1.46
N GLN A 274 -12.26 -10.60 1.29
CA GLN A 274 -12.82 -11.77 1.97
C GLN A 274 -12.49 -11.69 3.47
N ASN A 275 -12.90 -12.67 4.26
CA ASN A 275 -12.56 -12.76 5.69
C ASN A 275 -11.53 -13.86 5.97
N LYS A 276 -11.33 -14.78 5.02
CA LYS A 276 -10.46 -15.95 5.11
C LYS A 276 -9.84 -16.26 3.75
N SER A 277 -8.62 -16.78 3.76
CA SER A 277 -7.86 -17.13 2.56
C SER A 277 -8.44 -18.31 1.77
N ASP A 278 -9.13 -19.23 2.45
CA ASP A 278 -9.75 -20.44 1.90
C ASP A 278 -11.23 -20.26 1.54
N SER A 279 -11.79 -19.06 1.77
CA SER A 279 -13.21 -18.74 1.53
C SER A 279 -13.64 -19.04 0.08
N ILE A 280 -12.84 -18.66 -0.90
CA ILE A 280 -13.16 -18.85 -2.32
C ILE A 280 -13.00 -20.32 -2.72
N GLU A 281 -11.97 -21.01 -2.23
CA GLU A 281 -11.76 -22.42 -2.53
C GLU A 281 -12.85 -23.30 -1.90
N SER A 282 -13.21 -23.02 -0.65
CA SER A 282 -14.31 -23.70 0.04
C SER A 282 -15.65 -23.43 -0.66
N ALA A 283 -15.92 -22.19 -1.09
CA ALA A 283 -17.12 -21.85 -1.85
C ALA A 283 -17.19 -22.60 -3.20
N LEU A 284 -16.06 -22.74 -3.90
CA LEU A 284 -15.98 -23.49 -5.16
C LEU A 284 -16.26 -24.99 -5.01
N ARG A 285 -16.03 -25.55 -3.81
CA ARG A 285 -16.21 -26.99 -3.51
C ARG A 285 -17.47 -27.29 -2.69
N ALA A 286 -18.23 -26.28 -2.28
CA ALA A 286 -19.36 -26.43 -1.37
C ALA A 286 -20.54 -27.20 -2.00
N ASP A 287 -20.81 -26.96 -3.28
CA ASP A 287 -21.94 -27.55 -4.00
C ASP A 287 -21.47 -28.46 -5.14
N ARG A 288 -22.29 -29.48 -5.46
CA ARG A 288 -22.09 -30.34 -6.63
C ARG A 288 -22.62 -29.66 -7.90
N VAL A 289 -22.01 -30.01 -9.02
CA VAL A 289 -22.24 -29.43 -10.35
C VAL A 289 -22.50 -30.54 -11.35
N GLY A 290 -23.39 -30.31 -12.31
CA GLY A 290 -23.60 -31.20 -13.44
C GLY A 290 -22.51 -31.03 -14.51
N CYS A 291 -22.00 -32.14 -15.02
CA CYS A 291 -21.10 -32.20 -16.17
C CYS A 291 -21.73 -33.02 -17.27
N ALA A 292 -21.70 -32.50 -18.51
CA ALA A 292 -22.21 -33.23 -19.66
C ALA A 292 -21.43 -34.53 -19.90
N PRO A 293 -22.04 -35.55 -20.52
CA PRO A 293 -21.35 -36.80 -20.82
C PRO A 293 -20.25 -36.59 -21.87
N ASN A 294 -19.29 -37.52 -21.88
CA ASN A 294 -18.23 -37.58 -22.91
C ASN A 294 -18.74 -38.10 -24.28
N ARG A 295 -19.94 -38.68 -24.33
CA ARG A 295 -20.56 -39.24 -25.54
C ARG A 295 -22.06 -38.92 -25.56
N SER A 296 -22.56 -38.60 -26.75
CA SER A 296 -23.98 -38.36 -27.05
C SER A 296 -24.87 -39.44 -26.41
N GLY A 297 -25.87 -39.02 -25.64
CA GLY A 297 -26.82 -39.91 -24.97
C GLY A 297 -26.36 -40.50 -23.62
N GLY A 298 -25.23 -40.05 -23.07
CA GLY A 298 -24.82 -40.38 -21.71
C GLY A 298 -25.59 -39.57 -20.65
N LEU A 299 -25.63 -40.07 -19.41
CA LEU A 299 -26.21 -39.33 -18.28
C LEU A 299 -25.26 -38.22 -17.82
N THR A 300 -25.82 -37.06 -17.49
CA THR A 300 -25.09 -35.95 -16.84
C THR A 300 -24.48 -36.45 -15.53
N MET A 301 -23.17 -36.25 -15.36
CA MET A 301 -22.47 -36.64 -14.14
C MET A 301 -22.54 -35.50 -13.13
N GLU A 302 -22.94 -35.79 -11.89
CA GLU A 302 -22.81 -34.83 -10.79
C GLU A 302 -21.50 -35.02 -10.04
N GLY A 303 -20.77 -33.93 -9.80
CA GLY A 303 -19.51 -33.99 -9.05
C GLY A 303 -19.01 -32.63 -8.60
N ILE A 304 -17.82 -32.63 -8.01
CA ILE A 304 -17.13 -31.39 -7.64
C ILE A 304 -16.56 -30.78 -8.91
N GLN A 305 -16.82 -29.49 -9.12
CA GLN A 305 -16.31 -28.79 -10.28
C GLN A 305 -14.77 -28.81 -10.27
N THR A 306 -14.17 -29.08 -11.43
CA THR A 306 -12.72 -29.00 -11.61
C THR A 306 -12.29 -27.97 -12.65
N GLY A 307 -13.27 -27.20 -13.16
CA GLY A 307 -13.08 -26.18 -14.18
C GLY A 307 -12.36 -24.93 -13.66
N PHE A 308 -12.52 -24.61 -12.38
CA PHE A 308 -11.74 -23.60 -11.67
C PHE A 308 -10.91 -24.24 -10.58
N ARG A 309 -9.61 -23.91 -10.56
CA ARG A 309 -8.67 -24.36 -9.54
C ARG A 309 -7.93 -23.17 -8.97
N VAL A 310 -7.77 -23.13 -7.66
CA VAL A 310 -6.83 -22.20 -7.03
C VAL A 310 -5.43 -22.79 -7.23
N ALA A 311 -4.50 -22.01 -7.74
CA ALA A 311 -3.11 -22.45 -7.88
C ALA A 311 -2.54 -22.68 -6.49
N ILE A 312 -2.09 -23.91 -6.23
CA ILE A 312 -1.45 -24.30 -4.98
C ILE A 312 0.04 -24.44 -5.26
N ARG A 313 0.87 -24.11 -4.26
CA ARG A 313 2.31 -24.35 -4.32
C ARG A 313 2.55 -25.85 -4.38
N ASP A 314 2.97 -26.35 -5.54
CA ASP A 314 3.49 -27.71 -5.66
C ASP A 314 5.01 -27.70 -5.38
N PRO A 315 5.47 -28.31 -4.27
CA PRO A 315 6.90 -28.39 -3.95
C PRO A 315 7.69 -29.22 -4.96
N THR A 316 7.01 -30.08 -5.74
CA THR A 316 7.62 -30.95 -6.75
C THR A 316 7.66 -30.33 -8.15
N ASP A 317 7.13 -29.12 -8.35
CA ASP A 317 7.16 -28.45 -9.65
C ASP A 317 8.61 -28.22 -10.09
N SER A 318 8.99 -28.76 -11.26
CA SER A 318 10.31 -28.62 -11.88
C SER A 318 10.70 -27.17 -12.17
N ARG A 319 9.73 -26.24 -12.10
CA ARG A 319 9.91 -24.80 -12.24
C ARG A 319 10.34 -24.11 -10.93
N ASN A 320 10.47 -24.85 -9.83
CA ASN A 320 11.07 -24.34 -8.60
C ASN A 320 12.60 -24.24 -8.77
N LEU A 321 13.17 -23.09 -8.43
CA LEU A 321 14.61 -22.86 -8.48
C LEU A 321 15.13 -22.58 -7.07
N LEU A 322 16.14 -23.32 -6.63
CA LEU A 322 16.73 -23.21 -5.28
C LEU A 322 15.69 -23.37 -4.14
N GLY A 323 14.64 -24.17 -4.34
CA GLY A 323 13.54 -24.35 -3.37
C GLY A 323 12.53 -23.20 -3.32
N PHE A 324 12.73 -22.15 -4.13
CA PHE A 324 11.80 -21.05 -4.29
C PHE A 324 10.98 -21.19 -5.58
N SER A 325 9.69 -20.86 -5.47
CA SER A 325 8.79 -20.88 -6.60
C SER A 325 8.99 -19.62 -7.47
N VAL A 326 9.09 -19.81 -8.79
CA VAL A 326 9.18 -18.71 -9.76
C VAL A 326 7.89 -17.86 -9.75
N TYR A 327 6.74 -18.51 -9.57
CA TYR A 327 5.45 -17.85 -9.34
C TYR A 327 5.48 -16.94 -8.09
N GLY A 328 6.14 -17.40 -7.02
CA GLY A 328 6.40 -16.61 -5.81
C GLY A 328 5.15 -16.05 -5.15
N ASP A 329 5.03 -14.71 -5.16
CA ASP A 329 3.94 -13.97 -4.52
C ASP A 329 2.59 -14.12 -5.24
N GLU A 330 2.60 -14.56 -6.51
CA GLU A 330 1.37 -14.78 -7.27
C GLU A 330 0.48 -15.85 -6.63
N ILE A 331 1.09 -16.90 -6.06
CA ILE A 331 0.39 -18.04 -5.45
C ILE A 331 -0.16 -17.70 -4.05
N GLN A 332 0.45 -16.73 -3.35
CA GLN A 332 0.00 -16.40 -1.99
C GLN A 332 -1.37 -15.75 -2.07
N PRO A 333 -2.37 -16.17 -1.27
CA PRO A 333 -3.65 -15.47 -1.20
C PRO A 333 -3.51 -14.14 -0.45
N GLY A 334 -4.49 -13.26 -0.65
CA GLY A 334 -4.64 -12.03 0.14
C GLY A 334 -4.39 -10.74 -0.65
N PRO A 335 -4.88 -9.59 -0.14
CA PRO A 335 -5.01 -8.35 -0.92
C PRO A 335 -3.68 -7.66 -1.23
N VAL A 336 -2.71 -7.74 -0.31
CA VAL A 336 -1.37 -7.19 -0.52
C VAL A 336 -0.71 -7.82 -1.73
N PHE A 337 -0.92 -9.12 -1.96
CA PHE A 337 -0.33 -9.90 -3.05
C PHE A 337 -1.06 -9.74 -4.39
N ASN A 338 -2.19 -9.01 -4.46
CA ASN A 338 -2.90 -8.78 -5.74
C ASN A 338 -2.01 -8.09 -6.78
N TYR A 339 -1.01 -7.31 -6.34
CA TYR A 339 -0.01 -6.69 -7.21
C TYR A 339 0.65 -7.73 -8.16
N ALA A 340 0.89 -8.96 -7.68
CA ALA A 340 1.54 -10.02 -8.45
C ALA A 340 0.61 -10.69 -9.48
N ARG A 341 -0.71 -10.57 -9.31
CA ARG A 341 -1.72 -11.27 -10.13
C ARG A 341 -2.34 -10.41 -11.22
N ILE A 342 -1.86 -9.17 -11.41
CA ILE A 342 -2.46 -8.20 -12.35
C ILE A 342 -2.59 -8.75 -13.78
N PHE A 343 -1.63 -9.55 -14.24
CA PHE A 343 -1.63 -10.12 -15.58
C PHE A 343 -2.52 -11.37 -15.68
N THR A 344 -2.33 -12.31 -14.75
CA THR A 344 -3.00 -13.61 -14.80
C THR A 344 -4.47 -13.52 -14.46
N TRP A 345 -4.85 -12.68 -13.49
CA TRP A 345 -6.26 -12.41 -13.20
C TRP A 345 -6.96 -11.76 -14.41
N ARG A 346 -6.35 -10.72 -15.01
CA ARG A 346 -6.94 -10.00 -16.15
C ARG A 346 -7.13 -10.92 -17.36
N HIS A 347 -6.15 -11.77 -17.63
CA HIS A 347 -6.21 -12.76 -18.71
C HIS A 347 -7.29 -13.81 -18.44
N THR A 348 -7.32 -14.40 -17.25
CA THR A 348 -8.35 -15.37 -16.85
C THR A 348 -9.75 -14.77 -16.95
N ALA A 349 -9.95 -13.56 -16.43
CA ALA A 349 -11.23 -12.86 -16.51
C ALA A 349 -11.65 -12.64 -17.97
N ARG A 350 -10.79 -12.05 -18.81
CA ARG A 350 -11.10 -11.80 -20.23
C ARG A 350 -11.51 -13.07 -20.97
N ARG A 351 -10.79 -14.18 -20.76
CA ARG A 351 -11.10 -15.46 -21.39
C ARG A 351 -12.44 -16.01 -20.94
N LEU A 352 -12.73 -15.97 -19.64
CA LEU A 352 -14.04 -16.40 -19.13
C LEU A 352 -15.17 -15.60 -19.79
N PHE A 353 -15.05 -14.27 -19.84
CA PHE A 353 -16.04 -13.41 -20.50
C PHE A 353 -16.15 -13.68 -22.00
N SER A 354 -15.04 -13.90 -22.69
CA SER A 354 -15.07 -14.24 -24.13
C SER A 354 -15.81 -15.56 -24.40
N TYR A 355 -15.70 -16.55 -23.51
CA TYR A 355 -16.48 -17.80 -23.62
C TYR A 355 -17.97 -17.57 -23.40
N PHE A 356 -18.35 -16.70 -22.44
CA PHE A 356 -19.74 -16.29 -22.24
C PHE A 356 -20.29 -15.48 -23.42
N GLU A 357 -19.51 -14.54 -23.97
CA GLU A 357 -19.88 -13.75 -25.16
C GLU A 357 -20.11 -14.65 -26.36
N THR A 358 -19.16 -15.55 -26.66
CA THR A 358 -19.29 -16.50 -27.78
C THR A 358 -20.51 -17.42 -27.63
N ALA A 359 -20.78 -17.89 -26.40
CA ALA A 359 -21.93 -18.74 -26.12
C ALA A 359 -23.26 -17.98 -26.28
N ALA A 360 -23.31 -16.72 -25.86
CA ALA A 360 -24.50 -15.88 -25.96
C ALA A 360 -24.78 -15.43 -27.40
N GLU A 361 -23.75 -15.06 -28.16
CA GLU A 361 -23.83 -14.73 -29.59
C GLU A 361 -24.47 -15.87 -30.37
N ARG A 362 -23.91 -17.07 -30.25
CA ARG A 362 -24.43 -18.25 -30.96
C ARG A 362 -25.83 -18.63 -30.52
N PHE A 363 -26.18 -18.40 -29.26
CA PHE A 363 -27.52 -18.64 -28.76
C PHE A 363 -28.51 -17.65 -29.37
N SER A 364 -28.13 -16.38 -29.50
CA SER A 364 -28.94 -15.36 -30.18
C SER A 364 -29.10 -15.68 -31.67
N ASP A 365 -28.00 -15.98 -32.37
CA ASP A 365 -28.02 -16.32 -33.80
C ASP A 365 -28.91 -17.53 -34.07
N GLN A 366 -28.81 -18.56 -33.22
CA GLN A 366 -29.62 -19.77 -33.36
C GLN A 366 -31.10 -19.50 -33.09
N LYS A 367 -31.42 -18.70 -32.07
CA LYS A 367 -32.80 -18.27 -31.78
C LYS A 367 -33.41 -17.50 -32.96
N ASP A 368 -32.65 -16.60 -33.58
CA ASP A 368 -33.10 -15.83 -34.74
C ASP A 368 -33.31 -16.72 -35.97
N LEU A 369 -32.43 -17.72 -36.18
CA LEU A 369 -32.58 -18.72 -37.23
C LEU A 369 -33.81 -19.61 -37.01
N ASP A 370 -34.08 -20.03 -35.78
CA ASP A 370 -35.25 -20.86 -35.46
C ASP A 370 -36.55 -20.07 -35.63
N LEU A 371 -36.56 -18.79 -35.25
CA LEU A 371 -37.66 -17.86 -35.48
C LEU A 371 -37.91 -17.66 -36.98
N ALA A 372 -36.84 -17.49 -37.77
CA ALA A 372 -36.93 -17.36 -39.22
C ALA A 372 -37.45 -18.64 -39.90
N LYS A 373 -37.08 -19.81 -39.38
CA LYS A 373 -37.50 -21.12 -39.92
C LYS A 373 -38.85 -21.62 -39.38
N ARG A 374 -39.48 -20.91 -38.43
CA ARG A 374 -40.70 -21.34 -37.73
C ARG A 374 -40.59 -22.76 -37.14
N ILE A 375 -39.40 -23.12 -36.66
CA ILE A 375 -39.20 -24.41 -36.00
C ILE A 375 -39.88 -24.30 -34.62
N SER A 376 -40.88 -25.15 -34.40
CA SER A 376 -41.57 -25.29 -33.12
C SER A 376 -41.34 -26.71 -32.61
N PRO A 377 -40.78 -26.91 -31.39
CA PRO A 377 -40.38 -25.88 -30.42
C PRO A 377 -39.04 -25.19 -30.77
N PRO A 378 -38.82 -23.94 -30.30
CA PRO A 378 -37.51 -23.29 -30.39
C PRO A 378 -36.47 -24.09 -29.63
N LEU A 379 -35.23 -24.10 -30.13
CA LEU A 379 -34.15 -24.87 -29.52
C LEU A 379 -33.92 -24.40 -28.07
N THR A 380 -34.00 -25.33 -27.13
CA THR A 380 -33.74 -25.05 -25.72
C THR A 380 -32.25 -25.35 -25.46
N ILE A 381 -31.63 -24.72 -24.45
CA ILE A 381 -30.24 -25.05 -24.08
C ILE A 381 -30.09 -26.56 -23.77
N GLN A 382 -31.18 -27.21 -23.34
CA GLN A 382 -31.26 -28.67 -23.18
C GLN A 382 -30.92 -29.48 -24.44
N ASP A 383 -31.11 -28.95 -25.65
CA ASP A 383 -30.77 -29.64 -26.91
C ASP A 383 -29.26 -29.57 -27.22
N LEU A 384 -28.48 -28.80 -26.42
CA LEU A 384 -27.01 -28.75 -26.47
C LEU A 384 -26.34 -29.63 -25.41
N ASP A 385 -27.09 -30.28 -24.52
CA ASP A 385 -26.57 -31.09 -23.41
C ASP A 385 -26.00 -32.47 -23.83
N ASP A 386 -25.97 -32.76 -25.13
CA ASP A 386 -25.60 -34.07 -25.65
C ASP A 386 -24.13 -34.44 -25.40
N ASP A 387 -23.19 -33.47 -25.52
CA ASP A 387 -21.76 -33.81 -25.63
C ASP A 387 -20.75 -32.71 -25.27
N ILE A 388 -19.75 -33.05 -24.43
CA ILE A 388 -18.63 -32.17 -24.06
C ILE A 388 -17.91 -31.53 -25.26
N PRO A 389 -17.54 -32.27 -26.33
CA PRO A 389 -16.86 -31.66 -27.48
C PRO A 389 -17.72 -30.63 -28.20
N ARG A 390 -19.02 -30.86 -28.28
CA ARG A 390 -20.00 -29.96 -28.91
C ARG A 390 -20.14 -28.68 -28.10
N MET A 391 -20.31 -28.82 -26.78
CA MET A 391 -20.35 -27.69 -25.83
C MET A 391 -19.06 -26.86 -25.83
N SER A 392 -17.90 -27.52 -25.83
CA SER A 392 -16.60 -26.84 -25.92
C SER A 392 -16.50 -26.01 -27.21
N ARG A 393 -16.87 -26.61 -28.35
CA ARG A 393 -16.90 -25.91 -29.63
C ARG A 393 -17.87 -24.73 -29.56
N TYR A 394 -19.05 -24.93 -28.97
CA TYR A 394 -20.09 -23.91 -28.83
C TYR A 394 -19.60 -22.68 -28.06
N CYS A 395 -18.91 -22.86 -26.94
CA CYS A 395 -18.32 -21.76 -26.17
C CYS A 395 -17.03 -21.16 -26.78
N GLY A 396 -16.53 -21.69 -27.91
CA GLY A 396 -15.24 -21.28 -28.47
C GLY A 396 -14.03 -21.72 -27.64
N ILE A 397 -14.18 -22.76 -26.81
CA ILE A 397 -13.12 -23.29 -25.97
C ILE A 397 -12.24 -24.25 -26.79
N PRO A 398 -10.91 -24.08 -26.81
CA PRO A 398 -10.01 -24.98 -27.54
C PRO A 398 -10.10 -26.41 -26.99
N GLN A 399 -10.23 -27.40 -27.88
CA GLN A 399 -10.32 -28.82 -27.53
C GLN A 399 -8.92 -29.39 -27.29
N GLY A 400 -8.68 -30.00 -26.13
CA GLY A 400 -7.53 -30.89 -25.89
C GLY A 400 -6.18 -30.25 -25.54
N GLY A 401 -6.11 -28.94 -25.32
CA GLY A 401 -4.88 -28.25 -24.88
C GLY A 401 -4.94 -27.77 -23.43
N GLU A 402 -3.78 -27.73 -22.75
CA GLU A 402 -3.63 -26.94 -21.52
C GLU A 402 -3.89 -25.47 -21.84
N LEU A 403 -4.69 -24.80 -21.00
CA LEU A 403 -4.96 -23.39 -21.20
C LEU A 403 -3.69 -22.61 -20.88
N THR A 404 -3.27 -21.78 -21.82
CA THR A 404 -2.23 -20.78 -21.59
C THR A 404 -2.59 -19.94 -20.37
N GLU A 405 -1.71 -19.95 -19.38
CA GLU A 405 -1.90 -19.28 -18.10
C GLU A 405 -1.48 -17.81 -18.15
N TYR A 406 -0.51 -17.49 -19.02
CA TYR A 406 0.08 -16.17 -19.14
C TYR A 406 -0.24 -15.52 -20.49
N PRO A 407 -0.67 -14.25 -20.51
CA PRO A 407 -1.01 -13.55 -21.74
C PRO A 407 0.23 -13.20 -22.55
N GLN A 408 0.19 -13.48 -23.86
CA GLN A 408 1.18 -12.96 -24.80
C GLN A 408 1.09 -11.43 -24.87
N SER A 409 2.19 -10.77 -25.24
CA SER A 409 2.20 -9.30 -25.29
C SER A 409 1.19 -8.70 -26.26
N ALA A 410 0.79 -9.43 -27.31
CA ALA A 410 -0.26 -9.03 -28.25
C ALA A 410 -1.68 -9.04 -27.65
N GLU A 411 -1.89 -9.79 -26.56
CA GLU A 411 -3.21 -9.92 -25.90
C GLU A 411 -3.43 -8.85 -24.82
N LEU A 412 -2.42 -8.05 -24.50
CA LEU A 412 -2.49 -6.97 -23.51
C LEU A 412 -2.95 -5.68 -24.19
N ASP A 413 -4.21 -5.30 -23.96
CA ASP A 413 -4.76 -4.05 -24.46
C ASP A 413 -4.04 -2.81 -23.90
N ALA A 414 -4.06 -1.71 -24.64
CA ALA A 414 -3.57 -0.40 -24.16
C ALA A 414 -4.30 0.08 -22.89
N GLU A 415 -5.59 -0.27 -22.73
CA GLU A 415 -6.37 0.03 -21.52
C GLU A 415 -5.75 -0.59 -20.26
N PHE A 416 -5.19 -1.80 -20.36
CA PHE A 416 -4.53 -2.44 -19.22
C PHE A 416 -3.30 -1.64 -18.76
N TRP A 417 -2.46 -1.21 -19.70
CA TRP A 417 -1.28 -0.40 -19.37
C TRP A 417 -1.67 0.97 -18.83
N LEU A 418 -2.74 1.58 -19.34
CA LEU A 418 -3.28 2.82 -18.77
C LEU A 418 -3.71 2.63 -17.31
N HIS A 419 -4.36 1.51 -16.97
CA HIS A 419 -4.69 1.20 -15.58
C HIS A 419 -3.45 1.00 -14.71
N VAL A 420 -2.43 0.29 -15.19
CA VAL A 420 -1.17 0.10 -14.47
C VAL A 420 -0.49 1.45 -14.21
N MET A 421 -0.38 2.31 -15.22
CA MET A 421 0.19 3.64 -15.07
C MET A 421 -0.64 4.52 -14.13
N GLY A 422 -1.97 4.48 -14.23
CA GLY A 422 -2.88 5.17 -13.32
C GLY A 422 -2.68 4.74 -11.86
N ALA A 423 -2.57 3.43 -11.61
CA ALA A 423 -2.31 2.89 -10.28
C ALA A 423 -0.93 3.30 -9.74
N ILE A 424 0.11 3.33 -10.58
CA ILE A 424 1.45 3.81 -10.19
C ILE A 424 1.41 5.28 -9.81
N MET A 425 0.72 6.13 -10.60
CA MET A 425 0.60 7.56 -10.31
C MET A 425 -0.11 7.81 -8.98
N VAL A 426 -1.23 7.13 -8.73
CA VAL A 426 -1.95 7.23 -7.45
C VAL A 426 -1.09 6.73 -6.29
N ALA A 427 -0.38 5.61 -6.46
CA ALA A 427 0.51 5.07 -5.45
C ALA A 427 1.67 6.01 -5.11
N ALA A 428 2.29 6.62 -6.12
CA ALA A 428 3.35 7.62 -5.94
C ALA A 428 2.81 8.89 -5.27
N PHE A 429 1.62 9.34 -5.69
CA PHE A 429 0.94 10.49 -5.09
C PHE A 429 0.66 10.26 -3.61
N VAL A 430 0.16 9.09 -3.21
CA VAL A 430 -0.06 8.77 -1.79
C VAL A 430 1.27 8.73 -1.04
N GLN A 431 2.27 7.99 -1.55
CA GLN A 431 3.55 7.79 -0.88
C GLN A 431 4.33 9.10 -0.64
N TRP A 432 4.47 9.93 -1.66
CA TRP A 432 5.17 11.21 -1.55
C TRP A 432 4.27 12.32 -1.02
N GLY A 433 2.95 12.18 -1.17
CA GLY A 433 1.95 13.07 -0.60
C GLY A 433 1.90 13.02 0.92
N ILE A 434 2.24 11.89 1.55
CA ILE A 434 2.36 11.78 3.02
C ILE A 434 3.77 12.03 3.53
N ALA A 435 4.80 11.56 2.80
CA ALA A 435 6.17 11.73 3.23
C ALA A 435 6.63 13.17 3.03
N GLY A 436 6.19 13.81 1.95
CA GLY A 436 6.50 15.20 1.63
C GLY A 436 6.19 16.17 2.76
N PRO A 437 4.95 16.22 3.29
CA PRO A 437 4.59 17.06 4.44
C PRO A 437 5.48 16.83 5.65
N ALA A 438 5.71 15.58 6.03
CA ALA A 438 6.56 15.24 7.17
C ALA A 438 8.00 15.75 6.96
N ILE A 439 8.54 15.56 5.76
CA ILE A 439 9.87 16.03 5.36
C ILE A 439 9.90 17.56 5.39
N VAL A 440 8.92 18.24 4.79
CA VAL A 440 8.85 19.71 4.72
C VAL A 440 8.75 20.32 6.10
N ILE A 441 7.87 19.79 6.96
CA ILE A 441 7.75 20.25 8.34
C ILE A 441 9.09 20.04 9.06
N ALA A 442 9.67 18.83 9.03
CA ALA A 442 10.91 18.56 9.75
C ALA A 442 12.15 19.25 9.18
N TYR A 443 12.18 19.59 7.89
CA TYR A 443 13.30 20.23 7.21
C TYR A 443 13.28 21.76 7.37
N LEU A 444 12.07 22.35 7.40
CA LEU A 444 11.89 23.80 7.50
C LEU A 444 11.60 24.29 8.93
N THR A 445 11.32 23.39 9.88
CA THR A 445 11.21 23.77 11.29
C THR A 445 12.62 23.89 11.87
N ASP A 446 12.88 25.02 12.53
CA ASP A 446 14.17 25.39 13.14
C ASP A 446 15.31 25.58 12.12
N VAL A 447 16.41 24.87 12.34
CA VAL A 447 17.64 24.95 11.54
C VAL A 447 17.36 24.32 10.17
N LYS A 448 17.25 25.15 9.13
CA LYS A 448 16.93 24.67 7.78
C LYS A 448 17.97 23.66 7.29
N GLY A 449 17.56 22.42 7.10
CA GLY A 449 18.48 21.37 6.70
C GLY A 449 17.95 19.97 6.90
N LEU A 450 18.70 19.00 6.37
CA LEU A 450 18.43 17.59 6.63
C LEU A 450 18.95 17.24 8.02
N GLY A 451 18.05 17.11 8.99
CA GLY A 451 18.35 16.57 10.32
C GLY A 451 18.08 15.07 10.41
N CYS A 452 18.22 14.49 11.61
CA CYS A 452 17.90 13.09 11.87
C CYS A 452 16.44 12.75 11.54
N ARG A 453 15.52 13.68 11.84
CA ARG A 453 14.08 13.50 11.71
C ARG A 453 13.65 13.57 10.25
N SER A 454 13.95 14.67 9.56
CA SER A 454 13.71 14.77 8.11
C SER A 454 14.44 13.66 7.34
N GLY A 455 15.66 13.29 7.76
CA GLY A 455 16.42 12.18 7.18
C GLY A 455 15.76 10.81 7.42
N SER A 456 15.16 10.57 8.59
CA SER A 456 14.44 9.33 8.87
C SER A 456 13.20 9.20 7.98
N TYR A 457 12.49 10.29 7.73
CA TYR A 457 11.31 10.32 6.85
C TYR A 457 11.70 10.15 5.38
N VAL A 458 12.78 10.78 4.94
CA VAL A 458 13.36 10.54 3.60
C VAL A 458 13.76 9.07 3.44
N LEU A 459 14.44 8.49 4.44
CA LEU A 459 14.84 7.09 4.40
C LEU A 459 13.63 6.16 4.29
N TYR A 460 12.58 6.39 5.08
CA TYR A 460 11.33 5.64 4.96
C TYR A 460 10.70 5.76 3.56
N ALA A 461 10.64 6.97 3.00
CA ALA A 461 10.09 7.21 1.68
C ALA A 461 10.86 6.49 0.57
N VAL A 462 12.20 6.52 0.65
CA VAL A 462 13.09 5.84 -0.29
C VAL A 462 12.97 4.32 -0.15
N LEU A 463 12.95 3.78 1.07
CA LEU A 463 12.78 2.34 1.32
C LEU A 463 11.45 1.83 0.76
N SER A 464 10.35 2.56 1.01
CA SER A 464 9.03 2.22 0.48
C SER A 464 9.00 2.22 -1.05
N THR A 465 9.53 3.27 -1.68
CA THR A 465 9.55 3.42 -3.15
C THR A 465 10.43 2.36 -3.79
N THR A 466 11.61 2.10 -3.23
CA THR A 466 12.53 1.08 -3.72
C THR A 466 11.92 -0.32 -3.58
N SER A 467 11.28 -0.60 -2.45
CA SER A 467 10.55 -1.85 -2.24
C SER A 467 9.49 -2.07 -3.33
N PHE A 468 8.69 -1.04 -3.65
CA PHE A 468 7.71 -1.09 -4.72
C PHE A 468 8.36 -1.39 -6.09
N ILE A 469 9.44 -0.68 -6.45
CA ILE A 469 10.14 -0.90 -7.72
C ILE A 469 10.67 -2.33 -7.82
N CYS A 470 11.27 -2.85 -6.75
CA CYS A 470 11.74 -4.23 -6.66
C CYS A 470 10.59 -5.25 -6.84
N PHE A 471 9.45 -5.03 -6.20
CA PHE A 471 8.28 -5.90 -6.36
C PHE A 471 7.68 -5.83 -7.77
N PHE A 472 7.53 -4.64 -8.33
CA PHE A 472 6.99 -4.45 -9.68
C PHE A 472 7.90 -5.08 -10.74
N THR A 473 9.21 -4.87 -10.65
CA THR A 473 10.19 -5.49 -11.55
C THR A 473 10.24 -7.01 -11.41
N SER A 474 10.07 -7.54 -10.18
CA SER A 474 9.97 -8.98 -9.95
C SER A 474 8.81 -9.61 -10.74
N ILE A 475 7.66 -8.95 -10.81
CA ILE A 475 6.51 -9.44 -11.58
C ILE A 475 6.83 -9.48 -13.07
N LEU A 476 7.47 -8.44 -13.61
CA LEU A 476 7.82 -8.39 -15.02
C LEU A 476 8.78 -9.52 -15.39
N PHE A 477 9.79 -9.78 -14.55
CA PHE A 477 10.71 -10.90 -14.75
C PHE A 477 10.04 -12.26 -14.58
N SER A 478 9.18 -12.42 -13.58
CA SER A 478 8.42 -13.67 -13.35
C SER A 478 7.50 -13.95 -14.54
N ARG A 479 6.78 -12.96 -15.04
CA ARG A 479 5.97 -13.07 -16.26
C ARG A 479 6.82 -13.47 -17.47
N ALA A 480 7.97 -12.82 -17.68
CA ALA A 480 8.84 -13.12 -18.81
C ALA A 480 9.38 -14.56 -18.74
N ALA A 481 9.77 -15.02 -17.54
CA ALA A 481 10.19 -16.40 -17.32
C ALA A 481 9.06 -17.39 -17.62
N MET A 482 7.86 -17.13 -17.10
CA MET A 482 6.71 -18.02 -17.27
C MET A 482 6.20 -18.07 -18.71
N LEU A 483 6.22 -16.96 -19.44
CA LEU A 483 5.93 -16.94 -20.88
C LEU A 483 6.93 -17.79 -21.67
N HIS A 484 8.21 -17.72 -21.32
CA HIS A 484 9.23 -18.53 -21.98
C HIS A 484 9.04 -20.03 -21.71
N ALA A 485 8.73 -20.40 -20.46
CA ALA A 485 8.43 -21.78 -20.08
C ALA A 485 7.19 -22.31 -20.80
N GLN A 486 6.14 -21.49 -20.93
CA GLN A 486 4.91 -21.86 -21.63
C GLN A 486 5.13 -22.07 -23.15
N ALA A 487 6.04 -21.30 -23.76
CA ALA A 487 6.34 -21.42 -25.19
C ALA A 487 7.15 -22.67 -25.55
N GLN A 488 8.00 -23.16 -24.64
CA GLN A 488 8.94 -24.26 -24.90
C GLN A 488 8.41 -25.64 -24.48
N GLY A 489 7.39 -25.68 -23.62
CA GLY A 489 6.86 -26.92 -23.05
C GLY A 489 7.79 -27.56 -22.01
N PRO A 490 7.26 -28.43 -21.13
CA PRO A 490 8.09 -29.19 -20.19
C PRO A 490 8.97 -30.23 -20.94
N PRO A 491 10.27 -30.43 -20.60
CA PRO A 491 11.06 -29.86 -19.51
C PRO A 491 12.27 -29.01 -20.01
N ALA A 492 12.05 -28.03 -20.88
CA ALA A 492 13.17 -27.23 -21.41
C ALA A 492 13.58 -26.08 -20.46
N ILE A 493 14.32 -26.40 -19.40
CA ILE A 493 14.91 -25.39 -18.49
C ILE A 493 16.14 -24.76 -19.16
N ASN A 494 15.92 -23.72 -19.96
CA ASN A 494 16.98 -22.99 -20.65
C ASN A 494 17.69 -21.95 -19.76
N GLY A 495 18.90 -21.54 -20.16
CA GLY A 495 19.68 -20.54 -19.43
C GLY A 495 18.97 -19.19 -19.26
N LEU A 496 18.19 -18.77 -20.27
CA LEU A 496 17.38 -17.55 -20.21
C LEU A 496 16.26 -17.65 -19.16
N PHE A 497 15.55 -18.78 -19.11
CA PHE A 497 14.52 -19.02 -18.07
C PHE A 497 15.13 -18.94 -16.67
N ARG A 498 16.30 -19.57 -16.47
CA ARG A 498 17.02 -19.52 -15.19
C ARG A 498 17.44 -18.09 -14.84
N GLY A 499 18.00 -17.34 -15.78
CA GLY A 499 18.40 -15.95 -15.57
C GLY A 499 17.23 -15.07 -15.15
N LEU A 500 16.12 -15.10 -15.89
CA LEU A 500 14.91 -14.33 -15.56
C LEU A 500 14.31 -14.76 -14.22
N SER A 501 14.31 -16.05 -13.92
CA SER A 501 13.82 -16.59 -12.64
C SER A 501 14.67 -16.12 -11.45
N ILE A 502 16.00 -16.11 -11.60
CA ILE A 502 16.92 -15.59 -10.58
C ILE A 502 16.70 -14.09 -10.38
N CYS A 503 16.60 -13.30 -11.46
CA CYS A 503 16.31 -11.87 -11.37
C CYS A 503 14.98 -11.61 -10.65
N ALA A 504 13.92 -12.36 -10.99
CA ALA A 504 12.62 -12.27 -10.33
C ALA A 504 12.73 -12.56 -8.82
N LEU A 505 13.46 -13.62 -8.45
CA LEU A 505 13.67 -14.01 -7.07
C LEU A 505 14.47 -12.97 -6.28
N VAL A 506 15.59 -12.48 -6.83
CA VAL A 506 16.46 -11.48 -6.19
C VAL A 506 15.70 -10.19 -5.97
N MET A 507 14.99 -9.68 -7.00
CA MET A 507 14.19 -8.48 -6.87
C MET A 507 13.08 -8.63 -5.83
N ARG A 508 12.42 -9.79 -5.77
CA ARG A 508 11.42 -10.07 -4.72
C ARG A 508 12.03 -10.06 -3.34
N LEU A 509 13.17 -10.74 -3.15
CA LEU A 509 13.85 -10.80 -1.86
C LEU A 509 14.32 -9.41 -1.40
N LEU A 510 14.89 -8.61 -2.30
CA LEU A 510 15.26 -7.22 -2.01
C LEU A 510 14.03 -6.37 -1.65
N GLY A 511 12.94 -6.48 -2.41
CA GLY A 511 11.69 -5.79 -2.12
C GLY A 511 11.16 -6.11 -0.73
N ARG A 512 11.21 -7.38 -0.33
CA ARG A 512 10.84 -7.87 1.00
C ARG A 512 11.76 -7.32 2.10
N ILE A 513 13.08 -7.34 1.89
CA ILE A 513 14.06 -6.79 2.84
C ILE A 513 13.79 -5.30 3.05
N PHE A 514 13.63 -4.52 1.97
CA PHE A 514 13.36 -3.09 2.07
C PHE A 514 12.02 -2.79 2.75
N ALA A 515 10.97 -3.58 2.50
CA ALA A 515 9.70 -3.44 3.20
C ALA A 515 9.85 -3.72 4.70
N VAL A 516 10.51 -4.82 5.09
CA VAL A 516 10.76 -5.14 6.51
C VAL A 516 11.58 -4.05 7.18
N CYS A 517 12.66 -3.59 6.54
CA CYS A 517 13.47 -2.48 7.04
C CYS A 517 12.64 -1.20 7.16
N GLY A 518 11.81 -0.86 6.17
CA GLY A 518 10.95 0.32 6.19
C GLY A 518 9.91 0.28 7.31
N ALA A 519 9.26 -0.87 7.52
CA ALA A 519 8.28 -1.06 8.58
C ALA A 519 8.90 -1.02 9.99
N ILE A 520 10.06 -1.67 10.18
CA ILE A 520 10.81 -1.57 11.44
C ILE A 520 11.27 -0.13 11.67
N TRP A 521 11.75 0.54 10.62
CA TRP A 521 12.25 1.91 10.70
C TRP A 521 11.17 2.92 11.07
N ILE A 522 9.98 2.88 10.47
CA ILE A 522 8.90 3.83 10.82
C ILE A 522 8.44 3.66 12.27
N ILE A 523 8.40 2.43 12.78
CA ILE A 523 8.05 2.15 14.19
C ILE A 523 9.18 2.62 15.12
N LEU A 524 10.43 2.23 14.85
CA LEU A 524 11.57 2.58 15.69
C LEU A 524 11.83 4.09 15.70
N SER A 525 11.77 4.75 14.54
CA SER A 525 11.91 6.20 14.45
C SER A 525 10.82 6.91 15.24
N SER A 526 9.56 6.46 15.15
CA SER A 526 8.47 7.01 15.98
C SER A 526 8.75 6.83 17.48
N ILE A 527 9.25 5.68 17.92
CA ILE A 527 9.61 5.45 19.33
C ILE A 527 10.79 6.32 19.77
N TRP A 528 11.83 6.42 18.93
CA TRP A 528 13.00 7.27 19.19
C TRP A 528 12.64 8.75 19.29
N GLU A 529 11.69 9.22 18.49
CA GLU A 529 11.11 10.56 18.61
C GLU A 529 10.44 10.76 19.97
N LEU A 530 9.64 9.79 20.42
CA LEU A 530 8.89 9.89 21.68
C LEU A 530 9.78 9.84 22.93
N VAL A 531 10.93 9.15 22.85
CA VAL A 531 11.89 9.01 23.95
C VAL A 531 12.88 10.19 24.00
N GLY A 532 12.89 11.08 22.99
CA GLY A 532 13.85 12.18 22.89
C GLY A 532 15.22 11.74 22.39
N PHE A 533 15.30 10.63 21.64
CA PHE A 533 16.58 10.14 21.11
C PHE A 533 17.23 11.15 20.16
N PHE A 534 16.41 11.86 19.40
CA PHE A 534 16.87 12.90 18.49
C PHE A 534 17.20 14.23 19.18
N ASP A 535 17.05 14.34 20.50
CA ASP A 535 17.32 15.59 21.23
C ASP A 535 18.80 15.64 21.61
N ASN A 536 19.64 15.93 20.61
CA ASN A 536 21.08 16.04 20.77
C ASN A 536 21.69 16.95 19.71
N CYS A 537 22.90 17.45 19.99
CA CYS A 537 23.62 18.36 19.08
C CYS A 537 23.71 17.90 17.63
N TRP A 538 23.86 16.59 17.37
CA TRP A 538 24.01 16.08 16.01
C TRP A 538 22.69 16.17 15.21
N CYS A 539 21.59 15.82 15.86
CA CYS A 539 20.27 15.80 15.25
C CYS A 539 19.64 17.19 15.17
N GLU A 540 19.68 17.96 16.27
CA GLU A 540 19.18 19.33 16.35
C GLU A 540 20.00 20.27 15.46
N GLY A 541 21.31 20.02 15.35
CA GLY A 541 22.22 20.85 14.57
C GLY A 541 22.09 20.68 13.05
N THR A 542 21.32 19.70 12.58
CA THR A 542 21.25 19.26 11.18
C THR A 542 22.62 18.95 10.56
N VAL A 543 23.49 18.30 11.33
CA VAL A 543 24.87 17.96 10.91
C VAL A 543 24.91 17.16 9.61
N LEU A 544 23.88 16.35 9.33
CA LEU A 544 23.76 15.59 8.08
C LEU A 544 23.80 16.48 6.83
N ALA A 545 23.25 17.70 6.87
CA ALA A 545 23.27 18.64 5.74
C ALA A 545 24.37 19.69 5.86
N LEU A 546 24.58 20.24 7.05
CA LEU A 546 25.45 21.40 7.25
C LEU A 546 26.90 21.05 7.64
N GLY A 547 27.17 19.81 8.04
CA GLY A 547 28.50 19.36 8.46
C GLY A 547 29.07 20.25 9.57
N ASP A 548 30.26 20.81 9.34
CA ASP A 548 30.95 21.69 10.31
C ASP A 548 30.26 23.06 10.50
N LYS A 549 29.38 23.45 9.57
CA LYS A 549 28.57 24.68 9.65
C LYS A 549 27.24 24.48 10.40
N ALA A 550 27.02 23.28 10.94
CA ALA A 550 25.85 22.99 11.75
C ALA A 550 25.78 23.88 12.99
N TRP A 551 24.56 24.16 13.43
CA TRP A 551 24.29 25.00 14.59
C TRP A 551 22.95 24.64 15.19
N VAL A 552 22.76 24.95 16.47
CA VAL A 552 21.54 24.61 17.23
C VAL A 552 20.85 25.87 17.69
N ALA A 553 19.55 25.99 17.41
CA ALA A 553 18.72 27.09 17.90
C ALA A 553 18.47 26.94 19.40
N LEU A 554 18.80 27.96 20.20
CA LEU A 554 18.64 27.95 21.66
C LEU A 554 18.04 29.23 22.23
N PHE A 555 18.24 30.37 21.56
CA PHE A 555 18.05 31.69 22.18
C PHE A 555 16.89 32.50 21.60
N LYS A 556 16.05 31.92 20.74
CA LYS A 556 14.87 32.59 20.18
C LYS A 556 13.61 32.40 21.02
N LYS A 557 12.79 33.45 21.08
CA LYS A 557 11.49 33.44 21.75
C LYS A 557 10.50 32.60 20.94
N ALA A 558 9.51 32.03 21.63
CA ALA A 558 8.43 31.27 21.00
C ALA A 558 7.67 32.06 19.91
N ILE A 559 7.60 33.38 19.99
CA ILE A 559 6.92 34.24 19.00
C ILE A 559 7.66 34.26 17.66
N ASP A 560 8.99 34.41 17.67
CA ASP A 560 9.82 34.45 16.46
C ASP A 560 9.86 33.06 15.80
N LEU A 561 9.94 32.00 16.62
CA LEU A 561 9.85 30.61 16.15
C LEU A 561 8.49 30.32 15.53
N LYS A 562 7.41 30.83 16.14
CA LYS A 562 6.04 30.71 15.63
C LYS A 562 5.91 31.34 14.24
N GLU A 563 6.41 32.55 14.02
CA GLU A 563 6.28 33.22 12.72
C GLU A 563 6.99 32.43 11.61
N ASN A 564 8.19 31.92 11.88
CA ASN A 564 8.96 31.13 10.91
C ASN A 564 8.36 29.73 10.67
N ALA A 565 7.75 29.11 11.70
CA ALA A 565 7.17 27.77 11.62
C ALA A 565 5.74 27.74 11.04
N THR A 566 4.98 28.84 11.13
CA THR A 566 3.56 28.88 10.73
C THR A 566 3.36 28.49 9.27
N GLY A 567 4.18 29.01 8.36
CA GLY A 567 4.08 28.72 6.92
C GLY A 567 4.30 27.23 6.61
N PRO A 568 5.46 26.64 6.97
CA PRO A 568 5.74 25.22 6.76
C PRO A 568 4.72 24.29 7.42
N TRP A 569 4.28 24.58 8.65
CA TRP A 569 3.31 23.73 9.35
C TRP A 569 1.94 23.78 8.69
N ALA A 570 1.46 24.98 8.34
CA ALA A 570 0.17 25.13 7.66
C ALA A 570 0.21 24.46 6.28
N GLY A 571 1.28 24.63 5.52
CA GLY A 571 1.48 23.99 4.23
C GLY A 571 1.54 22.46 4.34
N GLY A 572 2.29 21.93 5.31
CA GLY A 572 2.38 20.50 5.57
C GLY A 572 1.04 19.88 5.96
N VAL A 573 0.33 20.47 6.93
CA VAL A 573 -1.00 20.00 7.35
C VAL A 573 -1.99 20.06 6.19
N PHE A 574 -2.04 21.17 5.45
CA PHE A 574 -2.90 21.29 4.27
C PHE A 574 -2.61 20.20 3.25
N MET A 575 -1.33 19.95 2.93
CA MET A 575 -0.93 18.92 1.98
C MET A 575 -1.32 17.52 2.47
N SER A 576 -1.16 17.19 3.76
CA SER A 576 -1.60 15.91 4.32
C SER A 576 -3.13 15.75 4.30
N SER A 577 -3.88 16.78 4.71
CA SER A 577 -5.35 16.79 4.62
C SER A 577 -5.80 16.62 3.18
N PHE A 578 -5.16 17.31 2.24
CA PHE A 578 -5.45 17.24 0.82
C PHE A 578 -5.19 15.83 0.29
N VAL A 579 -4.03 15.24 0.56
CA VAL A 579 -3.70 13.89 0.10
C VAL A 579 -4.67 12.86 0.70
N MET A 580 -4.98 12.96 1.98
CA MET A 580 -5.96 12.07 2.64
C MET A 580 -7.34 12.16 2.00
N GLY A 581 -7.89 13.38 1.87
CA GLY A 581 -9.22 13.62 1.32
C GLY A 581 -9.32 13.32 -0.18
N PHE A 582 -8.32 13.74 -0.96
CA PHE A 582 -8.27 13.52 -2.41
C PHE A 582 -8.12 12.04 -2.75
N THR A 583 -7.28 11.30 -2.03
CA THR A 583 -7.12 9.85 -2.22
C THR A 583 -8.40 9.11 -1.86
N TYR A 584 -9.07 9.48 -0.76
CA TYR A 584 -10.39 8.93 -0.42
C TYR A 584 -11.41 9.21 -1.53
N CYS A 585 -11.46 10.43 -2.05
CA CYS A 585 -12.35 10.80 -3.15
C CYS A 585 -12.06 9.99 -4.42
N ILE A 586 -10.78 9.76 -4.77
CA ILE A 586 -10.40 8.91 -5.89
C ILE A 586 -10.96 7.50 -5.67
N PHE A 587 -10.64 6.85 -4.55
CA PHE A 587 -11.12 5.48 -4.32
C PHE A 587 -12.64 5.40 -4.32
N TRP A 588 -13.31 6.36 -3.68
CA TRP A 588 -14.76 6.42 -3.66
C TRP A 588 -15.35 6.62 -5.07
N LEU A 589 -14.83 7.54 -5.88
CA LEU A 589 -15.31 7.78 -7.25
C LEU A 589 -15.10 6.57 -8.16
N PHE A 590 -13.96 5.89 -8.04
CA PHE A 590 -13.68 4.72 -8.87
C PHE A 590 -14.46 3.47 -8.44
N CYS A 591 -14.80 3.33 -7.14
CA CYS A 591 -15.64 2.24 -6.62
C CYS A 591 -17.14 2.50 -6.79
N TYR A 592 -17.62 3.70 -6.48
CA TYR A 592 -19.05 4.04 -6.40
C TYR A 592 -19.65 4.55 -7.72
N ASN A 593 -18.87 4.68 -8.80
CA ASN A 593 -19.41 5.09 -10.09
C ASN A 593 -19.59 3.89 -11.06
N PRO A 594 -20.65 3.07 -10.89
CA PRO A 594 -21.09 2.08 -11.85
C PRO A 594 -22.09 2.67 -12.86
N ARG A 595 -22.10 4.00 -13.10
CA ARG A 595 -23.05 4.60 -14.04
C ARG A 595 -22.86 4.11 -15.45
#